data_AF-A0A2E5VEL1-F1
#
_entry.id   AF-A0A2E5VEL1-F1
#
_cell.length_a   1.000
_cell.length_b   1.000
_cell.length_c   1.000
_cell.angle_alpha   90.00
_cell.angle_beta   90.00
_cell.angle_gamma   90.00
#
_symmetry.space_group_name_H-M   'P 1'
#
loop_
_entity.id
_entity.type
_entity.pdbx_description
1 polymer ?
#
loop_
_entity_poly.entity_id
_entity_poly.type
_entity_poly.pdbx_seq_one_letter_code
_entity_poly.pdbx_strand_id
1 'polypeptide(L)'
;MANREKLRIKSALKRSRQNIKRNELRSPQRAAARTAVKAVSSAIESGDKSNAEKKFKEAVKILDTMVSKKVIHRNKASRTKSRLNKKVKSL
;
A
#
# COMPACT_ATOMS: atom_id res chain seq x y z
N MET A 1 -26.83 4.95 -1.25
CA MET A 1 -26.53 4.83 0.19
C MET A 1 -27.42 3.76 0.84
N ALA A 2 -27.36 2.52 0.35
CA ALA A 2 -28.25 1.46 0.82
C ALA A 2 -27.61 0.69 1.99
N ASN A 3 -28.42 0.32 2.98
CA ASN A 3 -28.10 -0.45 4.22
C ASN A 3 -27.80 0.34 5.51
N ARG A 4 -28.21 1.60 5.66
CA ARG A 4 -28.22 2.23 6.99
C ARG A 4 -29.35 1.72 7.91
N GLU A 5 -30.44 1.22 7.34
CA GLU A 5 -31.64 0.81 8.09
C GLU A 5 -31.70 -0.68 8.49
N LYS A 6 -30.81 -1.53 7.96
CA LYS A 6 -30.89 -3.00 8.16
C LYS A 6 -30.01 -3.55 9.30
N LEU A 7 -29.52 -2.69 10.19
CA LEU A 7 -28.70 -3.09 11.34
C LEU A 7 -29.51 -2.91 12.62
N ARG A 8 -30.15 -3.98 13.08
CA ARG A 8 -30.98 -4.03 14.30
C ARG A 8 -30.21 -3.74 15.61
N ILE A 9 -28.88 -3.87 15.61
CA ILE A 9 -28.04 -3.71 16.81
C ILE A 9 -27.29 -2.37 16.77
N LYS A 10 -27.45 -1.55 17.83
CA LYS A 10 -26.83 -0.21 17.96
C LYS A 10 -25.29 -0.24 17.79
N SER A 11 -24.62 -1.27 18.31
CA SER A 11 -23.17 -1.44 18.16
C SER A 11 -22.75 -1.65 16.70
N ALA A 12 -23.57 -2.37 15.93
CA ALA A 12 -23.31 -2.68 14.54
C ALA A 12 -23.52 -1.45 13.62
N LEU A 13 -24.53 -0.63 13.89
CA LEU A 13 -24.70 0.71 13.29
C LEU A 13 -23.47 1.60 13.50
N LYS A 14 -22.93 1.64 14.73
CA LYS A 14 -21.71 2.39 15.05
C LYS A 14 -20.52 1.87 14.26
N ARG A 15 -20.33 0.55 14.18
CA ARG A 15 -19.24 -0.07 13.42
C ARG A 15 -19.32 0.24 11.93
N SER A 16 -20.52 0.20 11.34
CA SER A 16 -20.74 0.57 9.93
C SER A 16 -20.24 1.99 9.62
N ARG A 17 -20.62 2.98 10.44
CA ARG A 17 -20.16 4.38 10.29
C ARG A 17 -18.63 4.51 10.42
N GLN A 18 -18.03 3.80 11.37
CA GLN A 18 -16.57 3.80 11.56
C GLN A 18 -15.81 3.11 10.43
N ASN A 19 -16.36 2.05 9.86
CA ASN A 19 -15.74 1.30 8.76
C ASN A 19 -15.62 2.16 7.49
N ILE A 20 -16.66 2.93 7.16
CA ILE A 20 -16.66 3.83 6.01
C ILE A 20 -15.52 4.84 6.11
N LYS A 21 -15.45 5.58 7.22
CA LYS A 21 -14.38 6.56 7.49
C LYS A 21 -12.98 5.93 7.43
N ARG A 22 -12.83 4.72 8.01
CA ARG A 22 -11.56 3.99 7.94
C ARG A 22 -11.22 3.57 6.51
N ASN A 23 -12.20 3.12 5.73
CA ASN A 23 -11.97 2.71 4.34
C ASN A 23 -11.56 3.90 3.46
N GLU A 24 -12.24 5.04 3.60
CA GLU A 24 -11.91 6.29 2.90
C GLU A 24 -10.47 6.73 3.16
N LEU A 25 -9.98 6.63 4.39
CA LEU A 25 -8.58 6.95 4.72
C LEU A 25 -7.59 5.88 4.22
N ARG A 26 -7.94 4.59 4.34
CA ARG A 26 -7.04 3.47 4.05
C ARG A 26 -6.93 3.15 2.56
N SER A 27 -7.95 3.47 1.78
CA SER A 27 -7.97 3.27 0.33
C SER A 27 -6.82 4.00 -0.38
N PRO A 28 -6.67 5.34 -0.25
CA PRO A 28 -5.60 6.08 -0.90
C PRO A 28 -4.21 5.70 -0.37
N GLN A 29 -4.08 5.37 0.91
CA GLN A 29 -2.82 4.88 1.50
C GLN A 29 -2.37 3.56 0.88
N ARG A 30 -3.30 2.62 0.67
CA ARG A 30 -3.03 1.37 -0.03
C ARG A 30 -2.71 1.61 -1.51
N ALA A 31 -3.42 2.53 -2.16
CA ALA A 31 -3.15 2.90 -3.55
C ALA A 31 -1.73 3.46 -3.70
N ALA A 32 -1.31 4.41 -2.86
CA ALA A 32 0.03 5.00 -2.87
C ALA A 32 1.13 3.92 -2.75
N ALA A 33 0.97 2.97 -1.83
CA ALA A 33 1.92 1.85 -1.71
C ALA A 33 1.99 0.98 -2.98
N ARG A 34 0.85 0.73 -3.63
CA ARG A 34 0.80 -0.05 -4.88
C ARG A 34 1.41 0.71 -6.05
N THR A 35 1.14 2.01 -6.16
CA THR A 35 1.71 2.89 -7.19
C THR A 35 3.23 2.96 -7.06
N ALA A 36 3.77 3.07 -5.84
CA ALA A 36 5.21 3.07 -5.62
C ALA A 36 5.88 1.77 -6.10
N VAL A 37 5.26 0.62 -5.82
CA VAL A 37 5.75 -0.69 -6.31
C VAL A 37 5.66 -0.79 -7.84
N LYS A 38 4.58 -0.27 -8.43
CA LYS A 38 4.41 -0.24 -9.89
C LYS A 38 5.46 0.63 -10.55
N ALA A 39 5.76 1.81 -10.00
CA ALA A 39 6.78 2.72 -10.54
C ALA A 39 8.17 2.07 -10.62
N VAL A 40 8.56 1.30 -9.59
CA VAL A 40 9.82 0.53 -9.62
C VAL A 40 9.76 -0.57 -10.68
N SER A 41 8.64 -1.27 -10.79
CA SER A 41 8.48 -2.36 -11.77
C SER A 41 8.56 -1.82 -13.21
N SER A 42 7.96 -0.66 -13.48
CA SER A 42 8.05 -0.02 -14.80
C SER A 42 9.45 0.51 -15.10
N ALA A 43 10.19 1.02 -14.11
CA ALA A 43 11.59 1.42 -14.30
C ALA A 43 12.52 0.22 -14.52
N ILE A 44 12.17 -0.95 -13.97
CA ILE A 44 12.87 -2.21 -14.24
C ILE A 44 12.61 -2.65 -15.69
N GLU A 45 11.36 -2.55 -16.15
CA GLU A 45 10.96 -2.89 -17.51
C GLU A 45 11.60 -1.99 -18.57
N SER A 46 11.90 -0.72 -18.24
CA SER A 46 12.60 0.19 -19.16
C SER A 46 14.11 -0.05 -19.28
N GLY A 47 14.71 -0.87 -18.41
CA GLY A 47 16.14 -1.16 -18.43
C GLY A 47 17.04 -0.09 -17.77
N ASP A 48 16.48 1.00 -17.25
CA ASP A 48 17.25 2.11 -16.67
C ASP A 48 17.64 1.87 -15.22
N LYS A 49 18.81 1.24 -15.00
CA LYS A 49 19.30 0.87 -13.66
C LYS A 49 19.35 2.03 -12.65
N SER A 50 19.89 3.18 -13.07
CA SER A 50 19.98 4.37 -12.20
C SER A 50 18.59 4.89 -11.77
N ASN A 51 17.62 4.88 -12.69
CA ASN A 51 16.26 5.30 -12.39
C ASN A 51 15.54 4.28 -11.49
N ALA A 52 15.73 2.99 -11.75
CA ALA A 52 15.20 1.90 -10.94
C ALA A 52 15.69 1.98 -9.49
N GLU A 53 16.96 2.27 -9.25
CA GLU A 53 17.52 2.46 -7.89
C GLU A 53 16.93 3.67 -7.17
N LYS A 54 16.78 4.81 -7.86
CA LYS A 54 16.14 6.01 -7.30
C LYS A 54 14.70 5.72 -6.90
N LYS A 55 13.91 5.15 -7.81
CA LYS A 55 12.52 4.77 -7.55
C LYS A 55 12.40 3.72 -6.46
N PHE A 56 13.35 2.79 -6.36
CA PHE A 56 13.38 1.80 -5.30
C PHE A 56 13.55 2.44 -3.92
N LYS A 57 14.49 3.40 -3.77
CA LYS A 57 14.69 4.14 -2.51
C LYS A 57 13.41 4.89 -2.09
N GLU A 58 12.75 5.56 -3.03
CA GLU A 58 11.44 6.22 -2.79
C GLU A 58 10.38 5.22 -2.33
N ALA A 59 10.27 4.07 -3.02
CA ALA A 59 9.29 3.05 -2.71
C ALA A 59 9.50 2.43 -1.31
N VAL A 60 10.76 2.21 -0.90
CA VAL A 60 11.09 1.72 0.45
C VAL A 60 10.58 2.69 1.52
N LYS A 61 10.85 4.00 1.37
CA LYS A 61 10.38 5.02 2.32
C LYS A 61 8.86 5.04 2.45
N ILE A 62 8.15 4.95 1.32
CA ILE A 62 6.68 4.91 1.30
C ILE A 62 6.17 3.65 2.00
N LEU A 63 6.71 2.47 1.66
CA LEU A 63 6.29 1.20 2.25
C LEU A 63 6.47 1.18 3.77
N ASP A 64 7.61 1.63 4.26
CA ASP A 64 7.90 1.65 5.70
C ASP A 64 6.99 2.64 6.45
N THR A 65 6.69 3.79 5.86
CA THR A 65 5.68 4.73 6.40
C THR A 65 4.30 4.07 6.49
N MET A 66 3.92 3.25 5.50
CA MET A 66 2.64 2.54 5.51
C MET A 66 2.58 1.40 6.52
N VAL A 67 3.73 0.80 6.86
CA VAL A 67 3.85 -0.16 7.97
C VAL A 67 3.62 0.55 9.31
N SER A 68 4.27 1.69 9.55
CA SER A 68 4.09 2.47 10.79
C SER A 68 2.64 2.89 10.99
N LYS A 69 1.95 3.26 9.90
CA LYS A 69 0.51 3.56 9.92
C LYS A 69 -0.39 2.33 10.08
N LYS A 70 0.16 1.11 10.10
CA LYS A 70 -0.56 -0.18 10.13
C LYS A 70 -1.50 -0.38 8.92
N VAL A 71 -1.15 0.17 7.76
CA VAL A 71 -1.89 -0.04 6.49
C VAL A 71 -1.54 -1.40 5.90
N ILE A 72 -0.27 -1.76 5.97
CA ILE A 72 0.30 -3.01 5.47
C ILE A 72 1.06 -3.71 6.59
N HIS A 73 1.02 -5.04 6.58
CA HIS A 73 1.76 -5.83 7.57
C HIS A 73 3.27 -5.77 7.30
N ARG A 74 4.09 -5.77 8.37
CA ARG A 74 5.56 -5.73 8.30
C ARG A 74 6.15 -6.80 7.38
N ASN A 75 5.64 -8.03 7.46
CA ASN A 75 6.13 -9.15 6.63
C ASN A 75 5.79 -8.94 5.15
N LYS A 76 4.64 -8.32 4.85
CA LYS A 76 4.25 -8.02 3.47
C LYS A 76 5.19 -6.95 2.89
N ALA A 77 5.47 -5.89 3.65
CA ALA A 77 6.43 -4.86 3.24
C ALA A 77 7.83 -5.45 3.03
N SER A 78 8.34 -6.22 4.00
CA SER A 78 9.65 -6.88 3.91
C SER A 78 9.77 -7.79 2.68
N ARG A 79 8.75 -8.63 2.43
CA ARG A 79 8.70 -9.49 1.24
C ARG A 79 8.71 -8.69 -0.06
N THR A 80 7.95 -7.60 -0.14
CA THR A 80 7.93 -6.73 -1.32
C THR A 80 9.29 -6.06 -1.54
N LYS A 81 9.91 -5.52 -0.49
CA LYS A 81 11.25 -4.92 -0.55
C LYS A 81 12.29 -5.92 -1.03
N SER A 82 12.30 -7.12 -0.45
CA SER A 82 13.21 -8.21 -0.83
C SER A 82 13.06 -8.59 -2.31
N ARG A 83 11.83 -8.77 -2.79
CA ARG A 83 11.56 -9.14 -4.19
C ARG A 83 11.97 -8.04 -5.17
N LEU A 84 11.66 -6.78 -4.87
CA LEU A 84 12.05 -5.66 -5.71
C LEU A 84 13.57 -5.50 -5.76
N ASN A 85 14.25 -5.60 -4.62
CA ASN A 85 15.71 -5.52 -4.55
C ASN A 85 16.39 -6.59 -5.41
N LYS A 86 15.88 -7.83 -5.38
CA LYS A 86 16.40 -8.91 -6.24
C LYS A 86 16.27 -8.58 -7.73
N LYS A 87 15.13 -8.00 -8.15
CA LYS A 87 14.90 -7.61 -9.54
C LYS A 87 15.77 -6.42 -9.99
N VAL A 88 15.96 -5.43 -9.13
CA VAL A 88 16.85 -4.29 -9.42
C VAL A 88 18.31 -4.75 -9.53
N LYS A 89 18.72 -5.73 -8.72
CA LYS A 89 20.08 -6.31 -8.79
C LYS A 89 20.31 -7.20 -10.01
N SER A 90 19.27 -7.83 -10.53
CA SER A 90 19.35 -8.69 -11.72
C SER A 90 19.33 -7.91 -13.04
N LEU A 91 19.14 -6.59 -12.99
CA LEU A 91 19.37 -5.63 -14.07
C LEU A 91 20.83 -5.18 -14.07
#